data_AF-A0A6V8L9U3-F1
#
_entry.id   AF-A0A6V8L9U3-F1
#
_cell.length_a   1.000
_cell.length_b   1.000
_cell.length_c   1.000
_cell.angle_alpha   90.00
_cell.angle_beta   90.00
_cell.angle_gamma   90.00
#
_symmetry.space_group_name_H-M   'P 1'
#
loop_
_entity.id
_entity.type
_entity.pdbx_description
1 polymer ?
#
loop_
_entity_poly.entity_id
_entity_poly.type
_entity_poly.pdbx_seq_one_letter_code
_entity_poly.pdbx_strand_id
1 'polypeptide(L)'
;MTDDTAQTPFAEWCILELLGHRRLAGHVQEVQLAGAGFLRLDIPAAGDDPGRTQYVAPGSVYALHPVDEQTARRAAEAWRPPPVQRWELPAAVLPPGDDPEWETR
;
A
#
# COMPACT_ATOMS: atom_id res chain seq x y z
N MET A 1 9.39 -4.51 -43.00
CA MET A 1 9.79 -3.37 -42.16
C MET A 1 9.00 -3.53 -40.87
N THR A 2 9.55 -4.28 -39.92
CA THR A 2 8.92 -4.55 -38.62
C THR A 2 9.42 -3.47 -37.67
N ASP A 3 8.54 -2.53 -37.35
CA ASP A 3 8.79 -1.53 -36.32
C ASP A 3 8.72 -2.26 -34.97
N ASP A 4 9.88 -2.52 -34.38
CA ASP A 4 10.03 -3.05 -33.04
C ASP A 4 9.81 -1.90 -32.06
N THR A 5 8.53 -1.59 -31.81
CA THR A 5 8.14 -0.55 -30.85
C THR A 5 8.35 -1.11 -29.44
N ALA A 6 9.50 -0.80 -28.86
CA ALA A 6 9.80 -1.10 -27.47
C ALA A 6 8.74 -0.44 -26.57
N GLN A 7 7.82 -1.24 -26.04
CA GLN A 7 6.77 -0.77 -25.15
C GLN A 7 7.34 -0.58 -23.75
N THR A 8 7.27 0.65 -23.24
CA THR A 8 7.68 0.96 -21.86
C THR A 8 6.79 0.19 -20.88
N PRO A 9 7.36 -0.50 -19.87
CA PRO A 9 6.57 -1.16 -18.84
C PRO A 9 5.66 -0.16 -18.11
N PHE A 10 4.46 -0.59 -17.76
CA PHE A 10 3.51 0.26 -17.02
C PHE A 10 4.10 0.67 -15.66
N ALA A 11 4.21 1.98 -15.43
CA ALA A 11 4.76 2.58 -14.22
C ALA A 11 4.10 3.95 -13.99
N GLU A 12 2.98 3.98 -13.26
CA GLU A 12 2.15 5.18 -13.14
C GLU A 12 1.59 5.35 -11.72
N TRP A 13 1.32 6.60 -11.34
CA TRP A 13 0.55 6.90 -10.13
C TRP A 13 -0.91 6.54 -10.33
N CYS A 14 -1.47 5.75 -9.42
CA CYS A 14 -2.80 5.20 -9.58
C CYS A 14 -3.60 5.21 -8.27
N ILE A 15 -4.92 5.20 -8.42
CA ILE A 15 -5.87 4.74 -7.40
C ILE A 15 -6.34 3.33 -7.80
N LEU A 16 -6.25 2.39 -6.86
CA LEU A 16 -6.72 1.01 -7.02
C LEU A 16 -7.96 0.78 -6.17
N GLU A 17 -9.01 0.26 -6.80
CA GLU A 17 -10.18 -0.30 -6.15
C GLU A 17 -10.01 -1.82 -6.08
N LEU A 18 -9.84 -2.36 -4.88
CA LEU A 18 -9.64 -3.78 -4.64
C LEU A 18 -10.95 -4.43 -4.22
N LEU A 19 -11.39 -5.40 -5.02
CA LEU A 19 -12.57 -6.22 -4.75
C LEU A 19 -13.83 -5.40 -4.35
N GLY A 20 -13.95 -4.17 -4.86
CA GLY A 20 -15.08 -3.27 -4.62
C GLY A 20 -15.24 -2.69 -3.20
N HIS A 21 -14.35 -2.99 -2.25
CA HIS A 21 -14.53 -2.59 -0.85
C HIS A 21 -13.32 -1.87 -0.23
N ARG A 22 -12.15 -1.95 -0.87
CA ARG A 22 -10.92 -1.31 -0.38
C ARG A 22 -10.34 -0.43 -1.46
N ARG A 23 -9.88 0.75 -1.07
CA ARG A 23 -9.17 1.67 -1.96
C ARG A 23 -7.78 1.92 -1.43
N LEU A 24 -6.81 1.95 -2.34
CA LEU A 24 -5.43 2.30 -2.06
C LEU A 24 -4.93 3.21 -3.19
N ALA A 25 -3.92 4.03 -2.90
CA ALA A 25 -3.29 4.88 -3.89
C ALA A 25 -1.78 4.85 -3.71
N GLY A 26 -1.07 4.97 -4.83
CA GLY A 26 0.38 4.86 -4.83
C GLY A 26 0.95 4.73 -6.25
N HIS A 27 2.25 4.55 -6.33
CA HIS A 27 2.93 4.31 -7.60
C HIS A 27 2.82 2.82 -7.95
N VAL A 28 2.35 2.52 -9.15
CA VAL A 28 2.04 1.15 -9.59
C VAL A 28 2.96 0.74 -10.70
N GLN A 29 3.55 -0.43 -10.56
CA GLN A 29 4.39 -1.06 -11.57
C GLN A 29 3.94 -2.48 -11.84
N GLU A 30 4.01 -2.93 -13.08
CA GLU A 30 3.88 -4.35 -13.39
C GLU A 30 5.16 -5.10 -13.01
N VAL A 31 5.03 -6.23 -12.31
CA VAL A 31 6.16 -7.09 -11.94
C VAL A 31 5.81 -8.56 -12.11
N GLN A 32 6.84 -9.40 -12.33
CA GLN A 32 6.72 -10.85 -12.29
C GLN A 32 7.31 -11.36 -10.97
N LEU A 33 6.56 -12.17 -10.23
CA LEU A 33 6.99 -12.74 -8.96
C LEU A 33 6.52 -14.21 -8.87
N ALA A 34 7.45 -15.12 -8.58
CA ALA A 34 7.18 -16.56 -8.44
C ALA A 34 6.39 -17.18 -9.63
N GLY A 35 6.66 -16.71 -10.85
CA GLY A 35 6.01 -17.22 -12.07
C GLY A 35 4.62 -16.65 -12.37
N ALA A 36 4.18 -15.64 -11.61
CA ALA A 36 2.91 -14.94 -11.82
C ALA A 36 3.11 -13.42 -11.91
N GLY A 37 2.24 -12.76 -12.67
CA GLY A 37 2.20 -11.30 -12.75
C GLY A 37 1.50 -10.67 -11.55
N PHE A 38 2.06 -9.57 -11.06
CA PHE A 38 1.50 -8.75 -9.98
C PHE A 38 1.60 -7.28 -10.33
N LEU A 39 0.72 -6.48 -9.75
CA LEU A 39 0.93 -5.05 -9.61
C LEU A 39 1.69 -4.81 -8.31
N ARG A 40 2.90 -4.26 -8.41
CA ARG A 40 3.59 -3.70 -7.25
C ARG A 40 3.04 -2.30 -7.01
N LEU A 41 2.38 -2.11 -5.87
CA LEU A 41 1.86 -0.83 -5.41
C LEU A 41 2.75 -0.30 -4.28
N ASP A 42 3.49 0.77 -4.55
CA ASP A 42 4.24 1.52 -3.55
C ASP A 42 3.39 2.67 -2.99
N ILE A 43 2.91 2.51 -1.76
CA ILE A 43 2.07 3.47 -1.05
C ILE A 43 2.98 4.45 -0.30
N PRO A 44 2.89 5.76 -0.54
CA PRO A 44 3.74 6.74 0.13
C PRO A 44 3.41 6.83 1.62
N ALA A 45 4.41 7.21 2.43
CA ALA A 45 4.19 7.55 3.83
C ALA A 45 3.24 8.75 3.95
N ALA A 46 2.40 8.75 4.98
CA ALA A 46 1.43 9.81 5.24
C ALA A 46 1.21 10.00 6.75
N GLY A 47 1.74 11.11 7.29
CA GLY A 47 1.68 11.40 8.73
C GLY A 47 2.41 10.34 9.55
N ASP A 48 1.66 9.62 10.37
CA ASP A 48 2.11 8.49 11.21
C ASP A 48 2.06 7.12 10.51
N ASP A 49 1.45 7.03 9.32
CA ASP A 49 1.41 5.79 8.53
C ASP A 49 2.70 5.67 7.68
N PRO A 50 3.56 4.67 7.96
CA PRO A 50 4.78 4.47 7.18
C PRO A 50 4.44 4.03 5.75
N GLY A 51 5.30 4.45 4.82
CA GLY A 51 5.23 3.99 3.44
C GLY A 51 5.41 2.47 3.36
N ARG A 52 4.70 1.83 2.44
CA ARG A 52 4.69 0.37 2.32
C ARG A 52 4.45 -0.09 0.89
N THR A 53 4.93 -1.28 0.57
CA THR A 53 4.69 -1.93 -0.72
C THR A 53 3.68 -3.05 -0.57
N GLN A 54 2.72 -3.15 -1.49
CA GLN A 54 1.81 -4.29 -1.61
C GLN A 54 1.91 -4.88 -3.02
N TYR A 55 2.00 -6.21 -3.11
CA TYR A 55 1.88 -6.94 -4.37
C TYR A 55 0.45 -7.40 -4.54
N VAL A 56 -0.24 -6.83 -5.54
CA VAL A 56 -1.66 -7.05 -5.80
C VAL A 56 -1.79 -7.96 -7.01
N ALA A 57 -2.45 -9.10 -6.83
CA ALA A 57 -2.79 -9.98 -7.95
C ALA A 57 -3.79 -9.26 -8.87
N PRO A 58 -3.61 -9.29 -10.21
CA PRO A 58 -4.48 -8.57 -11.14
C PRO A 58 -5.98 -8.88 -10.96
N GLY A 59 -6.33 -10.14 -10.66
CA GLY A 59 -7.71 -10.55 -10.43
C GLY A 59 -8.38 -9.96 -9.18
N SER A 60 -7.62 -9.30 -8.30
CA SER A 60 -8.17 -8.59 -7.13
C SER A 60 -8.53 -7.12 -7.42
N VAL A 61 -8.13 -6.60 -8.58
CA VAL A 61 -8.36 -5.22 -8.98
C VAL A 61 -9.72 -5.12 -9.65
N TYR A 62 -10.64 -4.40 -9.03
CA TYR A 62 -11.92 -4.05 -9.63
C TYR A 62 -11.77 -2.90 -10.63
N ALA A 63 -11.02 -1.87 -10.25
CA ALA A 63 -10.69 -0.74 -11.11
C ALA A 63 -9.31 -0.17 -10.78
N LEU A 64 -8.64 0.34 -11.81
CA LEU A 64 -7.37 1.06 -11.73
C LEU A 64 -7.53 2.39 -12.45
N HIS A 65 -7.26 3.48 -11.74
CA HIS A 65 -7.40 4.85 -12.25
C HIS A 65 -6.04 5.54 -12.22
N PRO A 66 -5.38 5.70 -13.37
CA PRO A 66 -4.17 6.52 -13.46
C PRO A 66 -4.51 7.97 -13.11
N VAL A 67 -3.69 8.58 -12.27
CA VAL A 67 -3.84 9.96 -11.76
C VAL A 67 -2.46 10.58 -11.62
N ASP A 68 -2.41 11.91 -11.43
CA ASP A 68 -1.14 12.54 -11.06
C ASP A 68 -0.67 12.14 -9.64
N GLU A 69 0.62 12.35 -9.39
CA GLU A 69 1.27 12.05 -8.11
C GLU A 69 0.60 12.78 -6.93
N GLN A 70 0.20 14.04 -7.12
CA GLN A 70 -0.39 14.85 -6.07
C GLN A 70 -1.72 14.24 -5.60
N THR A 71 -2.55 13.80 -6.55
CA THR A 71 -3.85 13.17 -6.31
C THR A 71 -3.67 11.82 -5.62
N ALA A 72 -2.72 10.99 -6.09
CA ALA A 72 -2.45 9.70 -5.46
C ALA A 72 -1.94 9.85 -4.01
N ARG A 73 -1.05 10.81 -3.73
CA ARG A 73 -0.54 11.07 -2.37
C ARG A 73 -1.65 11.52 -1.42
N ARG A 74 -2.52 12.44 -1.85
CA ARG A 74 -3.68 12.89 -1.06
C ARG A 74 -4.65 11.74 -0.79
N ALA A 75 -4.89 10.89 -1.78
CA ALA A 75 -5.74 9.71 -1.63
C ALA A 75 -5.13 8.69 -0.65
N ALA A 76 -3.82 8.46 -0.70
CA ALA A 76 -3.11 7.57 0.22
C ALA A 76 -3.20 8.06 1.67
N GLU A 77 -3.06 9.37 1.90
CA GLU A 77 -3.23 9.98 3.22
C GLU A 77 -4.67 9.86 3.74
N ALA A 78 -5.66 10.06 2.87
CA ALA A 78 -7.07 9.95 3.24
C ALA A 78 -7.53 8.50 3.48
N TRP A 79 -6.97 7.53 2.76
CA TRP A 79 -7.38 6.12 2.80
C TRP A 79 -6.28 5.25 3.41
N ARG A 80 -6.27 5.21 4.74
CA ARG A 80 -5.34 4.41 5.56
C ARG A 80 -6.06 3.21 6.20
N PRO A 81 -6.48 2.20 5.42
CA PRO A 81 -7.07 1.01 6.00
C PRO A 81 -6.01 0.30 6.87
N PRO A 82 -6.32 -0.05 8.12
CA PRO A 82 -5.35 -0.67 8.99
C PRO A 82 -4.93 -2.04 8.42
N PRO A 83 -3.66 -2.45 8.63
CA PRO A 83 -3.16 -3.73 8.13
C PRO A 83 -3.89 -4.92 8.77
N VAL A 84 -4.38 -4.75 9.99
CA VAL A 84 -5.20 -5.72 10.73
C VAL A 84 -6.37 -5.00 11.38
N GLN A 85 -7.52 -5.67 11.46
CA GLN A 85 -8.68 -5.21 12.20
C GLN A 85 -8.50 -5.49 13.69
N ARG A 86 -9.17 -4.70 14.53
CA ARG A 86 -9.08 -4.80 16.01
C ARG A 86 -9.43 -6.18 16.59
N TRP A 87 -10.11 -7.04 15.83
CA TRP A 87 -10.52 -8.37 16.26
C TRP A 87 -9.67 -9.49 15.64
N GLU A 88 -8.75 -9.17 14.73
CA GLU A 88 -7.88 -10.18 14.09
C GLU A 88 -6.70 -10.57 14.96
N LEU A 89 -6.22 -9.66 15.80
CA LEU A 89 -5.14 -9.90 16.76
C LEU A 89 -5.63 -9.67 18.19
N PRO A 90 -5.22 -10.50 19.16
CA PRO A 90 -5.42 -10.18 20.57
C PRO A 90 -4.70 -8.87 20.92
N ALA A 91 -5.22 -8.14 21.91
CA ALA A 91 -4.57 -6.93 22.40
C ALA A 91 -3.12 -7.24 22.78
N ALA A 92 -2.20 -6.38 22.36
CA ALA A 92 -0.80 -6.52 22.74
C ALA A 92 -0.69 -6.51 24.27
N VAL A 93 -0.14 -7.59 24.84
CA VAL A 93 0.27 -7.59 26.24
C VAL A 93 1.59 -6.84 26.28
N LEU A 94 1.53 -5.56 26.65
CA LEU A 94 2.73 -4.82 26.97
C LEU A 94 3.38 -5.48 28.20
N PRO A 95 4.71 -5.65 28.23
CA PRO A 95 5.37 -6.03 29.47
C PRO A 95 5.04 -4.98 30.56
N PRO A 96 5.07 -5.36 31.85
CA PRO A 96 4.98 -4.39 32.93
C PRO A 96 5.97 -3.26 32.64
N GLY A 97 5.50 -2.01 32.61
CA GLY A 97 6.41 -0.88 32.48
C GLY A 97 7.34 -0.88 33.68
N ASP A 98 8.63 -0.63 33.46
CA ASP A 98 9.52 -0.28 34.55
C ASP A 98 8.98 1.03 35.14
N ASP A 99 8.39 0.96 36.33
CA ASP A 99 8.06 2.16 37.10
C ASP A 99 9.37 2.94 37.30
N PRO A 100 9.44 4.19 36.87
CA PRO A 100 10.71 4.90 36.88
C PRO A 100 11.15 5.15 38.34
N GLU A 101 12.37 4.73 38.68
CA GLU A 101 12.94 4.71 40.04
C GLU A 101 12.97 6.06 40.80
N TRP A 102 12.49 7.16 40.21
CA TRP A 102 12.54 8.49 40.81
C TRP A 102 11.48 8.75 41.90
N GLU A 103 10.56 7.82 42.17
CA GLU A 103 9.59 7.95 43.28
C GLU A 103 10.15 7.59 44.67
N THR A 104 11.43 7.23 44.82
CA THR A 104 12.02 6.85 46.13
C THR A 104 13.11 7.80 46.66
N ARG A 105 13.11 9.10 46.33
CA ARG A 105 14.06 10.03 46.98
C ARG A 105 13.57 11.44 47.24
#